data_AF-A0A395HL57-F1
#
_entry.id   AF-A0A395HL57-F1
#
_cell.length_a   1.000
_cell.length_b   1.000
_cell.length_c   1.000
_cell.angle_alpha   90.00
_cell.angle_beta   90.00
_cell.angle_gamma   90.00
#
_symmetry.space_group_name_H-M   'P 1'
#
loop_
_entity.id
_entity.type
_entity.pdbx_description
1 polymer ?
#
loop_
_entity_poly.entity_id
_entity_poly.type
_entity_poly.pdbx_seq_one_letter_code
_entity_poly.pdbx_strand_id
1 'polypeptide(L)'
;MASSDTTIPHLRSIEKGKQLVVHGKPSLVLSGQLQNSSLTASEYLNTVWQKLVGSHVNTVLECVTWEEIEPIEGQFSFAKLEEAILEARKDGLHLVLLWCGSFKNGISDATPSWIQKDPKRFPHAKLREVGGALIASDALSLFHGKAPACDARAFAHLMRHLKKAENEPGLLGDSRDRSDAAEERFAQPVPEALLPFLTSDWDQLNVDIQRNLGHFKSQLQPQPRGSAGKKEYPLPLYTNVRLNYVGKSGDSESGSVAGG
;
A
#
# COMPACT_ATOMS: atom_id res chain seq x y z
N MET A 1 2.64 27.56 6.90
CA MET A 1 1.88 26.29 6.95
C MET A 1 2.68 25.27 6.17
N ALA A 2 2.83 24.04 6.67
CA ALA A 2 3.65 23.04 5.97
C ALA A 2 3.04 22.68 4.61
N SER A 3 3.85 22.68 3.56
CA SER A 3 3.48 22.04 2.30
C SER A 3 3.54 20.53 2.52
N SER A 4 2.40 19.91 2.80
CA SER A 4 2.26 18.45 2.77
C SER A 4 2.82 17.93 1.44
N ASP A 5 3.66 16.91 1.48
CA ASP A 5 4.22 16.27 0.28
C ASP A 5 3.08 15.94 -0.69
N THR A 6 3.05 16.66 -1.81
CA THR A 6 1.91 16.65 -2.75
C THR A 6 1.93 15.41 -3.65
N THR A 7 3.03 14.64 -3.63
CA THR A 7 3.20 13.44 -4.45
C THR A 7 2.32 12.29 -3.93
N ILE A 8 2.36 12.02 -2.63
CA ILE A 8 1.73 10.87 -1.98
C ILE A 8 0.19 10.98 -2.03
N PRO A 9 -0.51 9.95 -2.54
CA PRO A 9 -1.97 9.89 -2.51
C PRO A 9 -2.57 10.06 -1.12
N HIS A 10 -3.61 10.89 -0.97
CA HIS A 10 -4.24 11.15 0.33
C HIS A 10 -5.73 11.48 0.22
N LEU A 11 -6.49 11.20 1.28
CA LEU A 11 -7.91 11.58 1.40
C LEU A 11 -8.02 12.94 2.10
N ARG A 12 -8.32 13.99 1.33
CA ARG A 12 -8.58 15.34 1.83
C ARG A 12 -10.05 15.50 2.23
N SER A 13 -10.32 16.06 3.41
CA SER A 13 -11.68 16.44 3.81
C SER A 13 -12.20 17.62 2.97
N ILE A 14 -13.47 17.60 2.63
CA ILE A 14 -14.21 18.68 1.95
C ILE A 14 -15.52 18.95 2.72
N GLU A 15 -16.23 20.04 2.40
CA GLU A 15 -17.48 20.43 3.07
C GLU A 15 -18.49 19.27 3.22
N LYS A 16 -18.59 18.43 2.18
CA LYS A 16 -19.51 17.29 2.12
C LYS A 16 -18.75 15.98 1.81
N GLY A 17 -17.85 15.59 2.73
CA GLY A 17 -17.22 14.28 2.74
C GLY A 17 -15.70 14.31 2.56
N LYS A 18 -15.17 13.42 1.72
CA LYS A 18 -13.73 13.30 1.42
C LYS A 18 -13.49 13.16 -0.08
N GLN A 19 -12.31 13.61 -0.50
CA GLN A 19 -11.84 13.59 -1.88
C GLN A 19 -10.47 12.92 -1.93
N LEU A 20 -10.26 11.99 -2.85
CA LEU A 20 -8.94 11.46 -3.14
C LEU A 20 -8.13 12.52 -3.90
N VAL A 21 -6.91 12.74 -3.43
CA VAL A 21 -5.89 13.58 -4.09
C VAL A 21 -4.74 12.67 -4.49
N VAL A 22 -4.31 12.77 -5.75
CA VAL A 22 -3.16 12.05 -6.33
C VAL A 22 -2.31 13.07 -7.08
N HIS A 23 -1.00 13.10 -6.82
CA HIS A 23 -0.06 14.06 -7.40
C HIS A 23 -0.57 15.52 -7.32
N GLY A 24 -1.04 15.92 -6.14
CA GLY A 24 -1.58 17.25 -5.82
C GLY A 24 -2.97 17.56 -6.38
N LYS A 25 -3.56 16.70 -7.22
CA LYS A 25 -4.83 16.96 -7.93
C LYS A 25 -5.96 16.07 -7.40
N PRO A 26 -7.21 16.57 -7.33
CA PRO A 26 -8.39 15.71 -7.15
C PRO A 26 -8.41 14.59 -8.20
N SER A 27 -8.63 13.35 -7.76
CA SER A 27 -8.72 12.18 -8.64
C SER A 27 -10.03 11.41 -8.41
N LEU A 28 -10.60 10.92 -9.51
CA LEU A 28 -11.72 9.99 -9.52
C LEU A 28 -11.20 8.62 -9.97
N VAL A 29 -11.35 7.61 -9.12
CA VAL A 29 -10.99 6.23 -9.43
C VAL A 29 -12.02 5.68 -10.42
N LEU A 30 -11.60 5.48 -11.67
CA LEU A 30 -12.33 4.78 -12.72
C LEU A 30 -11.61 3.45 -12.91
N SER A 31 -12.13 2.37 -12.32
CA SER A 31 -11.32 1.17 -12.09
C SER A 31 -11.89 -0.12 -12.68
N GLY A 32 -11.00 -0.93 -13.27
CA GLY A 32 -11.24 -2.37 -13.46
C GLY A 32 -10.62 -3.16 -12.31
N GLN A 33 -11.25 -4.27 -11.91
CA GLN A 33 -10.67 -5.23 -10.97
C GLN A 33 -10.30 -6.51 -11.72
N LEU A 34 -9.10 -7.03 -11.47
CA LEU A 34 -8.63 -8.29 -12.03
C LEU A 34 -9.26 -9.49 -11.32
N GLN A 35 -9.19 -10.68 -11.92
CA GLN A 35 -9.70 -11.89 -11.26
C GLN A 35 -8.79 -12.30 -10.11
N ASN A 36 -9.34 -13.05 -9.15
CA ASN A 36 -8.73 -13.29 -7.82
C ASN A 36 -7.38 -14.05 -7.79
N SER A 37 -6.77 -14.32 -8.95
CA SER A 37 -5.48 -15.01 -9.11
C SER A 37 -4.69 -14.48 -10.33
N SER A 38 -4.76 -13.19 -10.65
CA SER A 38 -4.20 -12.63 -11.89
C SER A 38 -2.68 -12.37 -11.92
N LEU A 39 -1.97 -12.45 -10.79
CA LEU A 39 -0.50 -12.36 -10.69
C LEU A 39 0.27 -13.55 -11.34
N THR A 40 -0.25 -14.19 -12.38
CA THR A 40 0.40 -15.30 -13.09
C THR A 40 0.37 -15.12 -14.61
N ALA A 41 1.58 -15.17 -15.20
CA ALA A 41 1.89 -15.07 -16.63
C ALA A 41 1.64 -13.69 -17.29
N SER A 42 2.75 -13.02 -17.64
CA SER A 42 2.77 -11.76 -18.41
C SER A 42 2.08 -11.87 -19.78
N GLU A 43 2.05 -13.05 -20.41
CA GLU A 43 1.27 -13.29 -21.64
C GLU A 43 -0.24 -13.11 -21.43
N TYR A 44 -0.78 -13.56 -20.28
CA TYR A 44 -2.18 -13.32 -19.93
C TYR A 44 -2.41 -11.84 -19.67
N LEU A 45 -1.56 -11.24 -18.82
CA LEU A 45 -1.64 -9.83 -18.42
C LEU A 45 -1.62 -8.88 -19.61
N ASN A 46 -0.73 -9.05 -20.60
CA ASN A 46 -0.69 -8.19 -21.79
C ASN A 46 -2.06 -8.10 -22.51
N THR A 47 -2.81 -9.21 -22.62
CA THR A 47 -4.15 -9.19 -23.24
C THR A 47 -5.24 -8.59 -22.35
N VAL A 48 -4.98 -8.41 -21.05
CA VAL A 48 -5.91 -7.86 -20.07
C VAL A 48 -5.64 -6.36 -19.84
N TRP A 49 -4.39 -5.95 -19.71
CA TRP A 49 -3.98 -4.54 -19.71
C TRP A 49 -4.53 -3.79 -20.92
N GLN A 50 -4.39 -4.34 -22.12
CA GLN A 50 -4.91 -3.70 -23.34
C GLN A 50 -6.45 -3.63 -23.38
N LYS A 51 -7.18 -4.55 -22.71
CA LYS A 51 -8.63 -4.44 -22.52
C LYS A 51 -9.01 -3.37 -21.48
N LEU A 52 -8.20 -3.19 -20.44
CA LEU A 52 -8.39 -2.15 -19.43
C LEU A 52 -8.15 -0.77 -20.03
N VAL A 53 -7.02 -0.56 -20.72
CA VAL A 53 -6.72 0.67 -21.49
C VAL A 53 -7.82 0.96 -22.50
N GLY A 54 -8.26 -0.06 -23.28
CA GLY A 54 -9.37 0.05 -24.23
C GLY A 54 -10.75 0.27 -23.59
N SER A 55 -10.89 0.06 -22.28
CA SER A 55 -12.10 0.38 -21.50
C SER A 55 -12.03 1.77 -20.84
N HIS A 56 -10.96 2.52 -21.07
CA HIS A 56 -10.71 3.86 -20.51
C HIS A 56 -10.77 3.93 -18.97
N VAL A 57 -10.39 2.85 -18.28
CA VAL A 57 -10.11 2.91 -16.84
C VAL A 57 -8.79 3.65 -16.59
N ASN A 58 -8.65 4.29 -15.44
CA ASN A 58 -7.42 4.96 -14.99
C ASN A 58 -6.73 4.24 -13.82
N THR A 59 -7.37 3.20 -13.27
CA THR A 59 -6.91 2.47 -12.09
C THR A 59 -7.19 0.98 -12.27
N VAL A 60 -6.29 0.12 -11.76
CA VAL A 60 -6.48 -1.34 -11.69
C VAL A 60 -6.45 -1.78 -10.24
N LEU A 61 -7.45 -2.57 -9.84
CA LEU A 61 -7.46 -3.29 -8.56
C LEU A 61 -6.85 -4.67 -8.77
N GLU A 62 -5.74 -4.95 -8.10
CA GLU A 62 -5.02 -6.24 -8.17
C GLU A 62 -4.84 -6.86 -6.77
N CYS A 63 -5.00 -8.18 -6.67
CA CYS A 63 -4.83 -8.94 -5.42
C CYS A 63 -3.37 -9.34 -5.22
N VAL A 64 -2.77 -8.87 -4.12
CA VAL A 64 -1.42 -9.26 -3.69
C VAL A 64 -1.57 -10.28 -2.57
N THR A 65 -1.28 -11.55 -2.84
CA THR A 65 -1.42 -12.63 -1.84
C THR A 65 -0.23 -12.69 -0.88
N TRP A 66 -0.48 -13.08 0.36
CA TRP A 66 0.59 -13.31 1.32
C TRP A 66 1.45 -14.52 0.92
N GLU A 67 0.87 -15.58 0.34
CA GLU A 67 1.65 -16.72 -0.18
C GLU A 67 2.71 -16.32 -1.23
N GLU A 68 2.39 -15.40 -2.15
CA GLU A 68 3.36 -14.92 -3.15
C GLU A 68 4.43 -13.98 -2.56
N ILE A 69 4.06 -13.21 -1.54
CA ILE A 69 4.96 -12.24 -0.89
C ILE A 69 5.88 -12.89 0.16
N GLU A 70 5.44 -13.93 0.86
CA GLU A 70 6.23 -14.65 1.88
C GLU A 70 6.09 -16.19 1.76
N PRO A 71 6.52 -16.80 0.63
CA PRO A 71 6.32 -18.24 0.36
C PRO A 71 7.05 -19.16 1.34
N ILE A 72 8.11 -18.67 1.99
CA ILE A 72 8.83 -19.33 3.08
C ILE A 72 8.92 -18.32 4.22
N GLU A 73 8.67 -18.75 5.47
CA GLU A 73 8.63 -17.81 6.60
C GLU A 73 9.94 -16.99 6.73
N GLY A 74 9.79 -15.66 6.77
CA GLY A 74 10.87 -14.69 6.82
C GLY A 74 11.52 -14.36 5.48
N GLN A 75 11.22 -15.08 4.40
CA GLN A 75 11.80 -14.88 3.07
C GLN A 75 10.78 -14.20 2.15
N PHE A 76 11.05 -12.94 1.81
CA PHE A 76 10.14 -12.10 1.05
C PHE A 76 10.51 -12.02 -0.42
N SER A 77 9.51 -12.07 -1.31
CA SER A 77 9.64 -11.87 -2.75
C SER A 77 8.68 -10.82 -3.25
N PHE A 78 9.12 -9.98 -4.20
CA PHE A 78 8.31 -8.89 -4.76
C PHE A 78 8.34 -8.84 -6.30
N ALA A 79 9.05 -9.73 -6.99
CA ALA A 79 9.28 -9.63 -8.45
C ALA A 79 7.98 -9.49 -9.28
N LYS A 80 6.95 -10.30 -9.00
CA LYS A 80 5.63 -10.19 -9.64
C LYS A 80 4.94 -8.83 -9.42
N LEU A 81 5.14 -8.23 -8.25
CA LEU A 81 4.60 -6.92 -7.90
C LEU A 81 5.39 -5.81 -8.59
N GLU A 82 6.71 -5.93 -8.71
CA GLU A 82 7.55 -5.04 -9.50
C GLU A 82 7.15 -5.09 -10.99
N GLU A 83 6.94 -6.28 -11.55
CA GLU A 83 6.39 -6.48 -12.91
C GLU A 83 5.05 -5.75 -13.09
N ALA A 84 4.07 -6.00 -12.21
CA ALA A 84 2.75 -5.35 -12.28
C ALA A 84 2.82 -3.80 -12.12
N ILE A 85 3.73 -3.30 -11.28
CA ILE A 85 3.99 -1.86 -11.12
C ILE A 85 4.60 -1.26 -12.40
N LEU A 86 5.50 -1.97 -13.06
CA LEU A 86 6.12 -1.52 -14.32
C LEU A 86 5.13 -1.57 -15.49
N GLU A 87 4.28 -2.59 -15.59
CA GLU A 87 3.22 -2.67 -16.59
C GLU A 87 2.17 -1.55 -16.38
N ALA A 88 1.73 -1.30 -15.15
CA ALA A 88 0.84 -0.17 -14.83
C ALA A 88 1.45 1.18 -15.23
N ARG A 89 2.72 1.42 -14.89
CA ARG A 89 3.45 2.65 -15.23
C ARG A 89 3.59 2.86 -16.74
N LYS A 90 3.87 1.79 -17.50
CA LYS A 90 4.00 1.80 -18.96
C LYS A 90 2.70 2.25 -19.64
N ASP A 91 1.55 1.72 -19.20
CA ASP A 91 0.24 2.01 -19.78
C ASP A 91 -0.46 3.21 -19.11
N GLY A 92 0.22 3.94 -18.21
CA GLY A 92 -0.26 5.17 -17.59
C GLY A 92 -1.33 5.00 -16.49
N LEU A 93 -1.43 3.80 -15.92
CA LEU A 93 -2.47 3.38 -14.98
C LEU A 93 -2.01 3.47 -13.52
N HIS A 94 -2.94 3.80 -12.63
CA HIS A 94 -2.74 3.68 -11.18
C HIS A 94 -3.04 2.25 -10.68
N LEU A 95 -2.42 1.85 -9.57
CA LEU A 95 -2.72 0.59 -8.88
C LEU A 95 -3.41 0.83 -7.54
N VAL A 96 -4.41 -0.01 -7.25
CA VAL A 96 -4.98 -0.21 -5.91
C VAL A 96 -4.73 -1.66 -5.52
N LEU A 97 -3.79 -1.88 -4.62
CA LEU A 97 -3.37 -3.21 -4.20
C LEU A 97 -4.31 -3.72 -3.10
N LEU A 98 -4.97 -4.84 -3.36
CA LEU A 98 -5.81 -5.55 -2.41
C LEU A 98 -4.93 -6.54 -1.64
N TRP A 99 -4.66 -6.27 -0.36
CA TRP A 99 -3.87 -7.17 0.49
C TRP A 99 -4.69 -8.43 0.81
N CYS A 100 -4.38 -9.51 0.10
CA CYS A 100 -4.98 -10.82 0.26
C CYS A 100 -4.18 -11.61 1.33
N GLY A 101 -4.27 -11.14 2.57
CA GLY A 101 -3.57 -11.66 3.76
C GLY A 101 -4.28 -12.83 4.45
N SER A 102 -4.45 -12.74 5.77
CA SER A 102 -5.15 -13.75 6.60
C SER A 102 -6.59 -13.99 6.17
N PHE A 103 -7.23 -13.05 5.47
CA PHE A 103 -8.64 -13.15 5.06
C PHE A 103 -8.85 -12.67 3.62
N LYS A 104 -9.52 -13.52 2.83
CA LYS A 104 -10.02 -13.24 1.49
C LYS A 104 -11.40 -13.90 1.38
N ASN A 105 -12.43 -13.14 1.01
CA ASN A 105 -13.83 -13.59 0.91
C ASN A 105 -14.46 -14.22 2.19
N GLY A 106 -13.76 -14.22 3.32
CA GLY A 106 -14.16 -14.89 4.57
C GLY A 106 -13.40 -16.19 4.88
N ILE A 107 -12.40 -16.56 4.08
CA ILE A 107 -11.51 -17.73 4.26
C ILE A 107 -10.03 -17.28 4.23
N SER A 108 -9.10 -18.21 4.50
CA SER A 108 -7.65 -17.94 4.62
C SER A 108 -6.82 -18.63 3.52
N ASP A 109 -7.39 -18.80 2.33
CA ASP A 109 -6.77 -19.46 1.17
C ASP A 109 -5.47 -18.80 0.69
N ALA A 110 -5.40 -17.46 0.74
CA ALA A 110 -4.24 -16.69 0.29
C ALA A 110 -3.05 -16.66 1.27
N THR A 111 -3.13 -17.40 2.38
CA THR A 111 -2.04 -17.50 3.36
C THR A 111 -0.96 -18.48 2.92
N PRO A 112 0.34 -18.22 3.18
CA PRO A 112 1.43 -19.12 2.79
C PRO A 112 1.25 -20.55 3.31
N SER A 113 1.69 -21.55 2.54
CA SER A 113 1.55 -22.95 2.96
C SER A 113 2.25 -23.31 4.30
N TRP A 114 3.20 -22.51 4.80
CA TRP A 114 3.79 -22.69 6.15
C TRP A 114 2.85 -22.25 7.30
N ILE A 115 1.79 -21.50 7.00
CA ILE A 115 0.67 -21.23 7.90
C ILE A 115 -0.34 -22.38 7.83
N GLN A 116 -0.80 -22.71 6.62
CA GLN A 116 -1.79 -23.75 6.37
C GLN A 116 -1.39 -25.13 6.96
N LYS A 117 -0.09 -25.46 6.96
CA LYS A 117 0.45 -26.74 7.45
C LYS A 117 0.67 -26.80 8.97
N ASP A 118 0.51 -25.70 9.71
CA ASP A 118 0.63 -25.69 11.17
C ASP A 118 -0.63 -25.14 11.87
N PRO A 119 -1.75 -25.90 11.86
CA PRO A 119 -2.98 -25.52 12.55
C PRO A 119 -2.88 -25.55 14.09
N LYS A 120 -1.72 -25.92 14.68
CA LYS A 120 -1.46 -25.78 16.12
C LYS A 120 -0.96 -24.37 16.44
N ARG A 121 -0.10 -23.82 15.58
CA ARG A 121 0.41 -22.45 15.66
C ARG A 121 -0.54 -21.41 15.08
N PHE A 122 -1.32 -21.81 14.08
CA PHE A 122 -2.29 -20.99 13.35
C PHE A 122 -3.67 -21.67 13.35
N PRO A 123 -4.32 -21.79 14.52
CA PRO A 123 -5.61 -22.46 14.63
C PRO A 123 -6.69 -21.68 13.88
N HIS A 124 -7.52 -22.42 13.17
CA HIS A 124 -8.69 -21.89 12.48
C HIS A 124 -9.79 -21.50 13.50
N ALA A 125 -10.66 -20.58 13.10
CA ALA A 125 -11.87 -20.24 13.84
C ALA A 125 -12.81 -21.46 13.92
N LYS A 126 -13.71 -21.45 14.90
CA LYS A 126 -14.68 -22.54 15.09
C LYS A 126 -16.11 -22.07 14.80
N LEU A 127 -16.78 -22.77 13.90
CA LEU A 127 -18.19 -22.59 13.60
C LEU A 127 -19.02 -23.60 14.38
N ARG A 128 -20.31 -23.30 14.58
CA ARG A 128 -21.27 -24.17 15.24
C ARG A 128 -22.22 -24.77 14.23
N GLU A 129 -22.29 -26.10 14.18
CA GLU A 129 -23.21 -26.83 13.31
C GLU A 129 -24.61 -26.95 13.90
N VAL A 130 -25.57 -27.40 13.08
CA VAL A 130 -26.88 -27.87 13.55
C VAL A 130 -26.67 -29.04 14.53
N GLY A 131 -27.30 -28.98 15.70
CA GLY A 131 -27.01 -29.89 16.82
C GLY A 131 -25.91 -29.40 17.78
N GLY A 132 -25.24 -28.30 17.46
CA GLY A 132 -24.41 -27.55 18.41
C GLY A 132 -22.94 -27.96 18.50
N ALA A 133 -22.49 -28.94 17.70
CA ALA A 133 -21.09 -29.33 17.55
C ALA A 133 -20.22 -28.16 17.05
N LEU A 134 -18.91 -28.21 17.30
CA LEU A 134 -17.95 -27.19 16.85
C LEU A 134 -16.94 -27.76 15.85
N ILE A 135 -17.01 -27.28 14.61
CA ILE A 135 -16.06 -27.61 13.54
C ILE A 135 -15.06 -26.47 13.34
N ALA A 136 -13.91 -26.75 12.71
CA ALA A 136 -13.04 -25.70 12.18
C ALA A 136 -13.64 -25.13 10.88
N SER A 137 -13.49 -23.84 10.64
CA SER A 137 -13.76 -23.22 9.32
C SER A 137 -12.49 -23.15 8.47
N ASP A 138 -12.62 -22.72 7.22
CA ASP A 138 -11.50 -22.40 6.33
C ASP A 138 -10.83 -21.03 6.65
N ALA A 139 -11.15 -20.42 7.80
CA ALA A 139 -10.68 -19.10 8.21
C ALA A 139 -9.84 -19.15 9.50
N LEU A 140 -8.74 -18.41 9.56
CA LEU A 140 -7.89 -18.30 10.74
C LEU A 140 -8.60 -17.61 11.92
N SER A 141 -8.26 -18.04 13.14
CA SER A 141 -8.80 -17.43 14.36
C SER A 141 -8.13 -16.09 14.65
N LEU A 142 -8.88 -14.98 14.49
CA LEU A 142 -8.48 -13.62 14.90
C LEU A 142 -7.98 -13.57 16.37
N PHE A 143 -8.54 -14.41 17.23
CA PHE A 143 -8.21 -14.47 18.66
C PHE A 143 -6.90 -15.21 18.95
N HIS A 144 -6.27 -15.85 17.96
CA HIS A 144 -4.95 -16.45 18.11
C HIS A 144 -3.87 -15.56 17.47
N GLY A 145 -3.39 -14.58 18.25
CA GLY A 145 -2.56 -13.46 17.81
C GLY A 145 -1.26 -13.78 17.05
N LYS A 146 -0.85 -15.05 16.91
CA LYS A 146 0.23 -15.46 16.02
C LYS A 146 -0.08 -15.17 14.54
N ALA A 147 -1.29 -15.43 14.06
CA ALA A 147 -1.65 -15.14 12.67
C ALA A 147 -1.66 -13.62 12.39
N PRO A 148 -2.42 -12.78 13.13
CA PRO A 148 -2.37 -11.32 12.96
C PRO A 148 -0.98 -10.70 13.10
N ALA A 149 -0.12 -11.20 14.00
CA ALA A 149 1.25 -10.68 14.16
C ALA A 149 2.17 -11.04 12.98
N CYS A 150 1.96 -12.18 12.33
CA CYS A 150 2.69 -12.56 11.12
C CYS A 150 2.15 -11.79 9.89
N ASP A 151 0.83 -11.59 9.81
CA ASP A 151 0.17 -10.81 8.75
C ASP A 151 0.65 -9.35 8.76
N ALA A 152 0.53 -8.67 9.92
CA ALA A 152 0.99 -7.30 10.10
C ALA A 152 2.51 -7.15 9.83
N ARG A 153 3.30 -8.21 10.05
CA ARG A 153 4.73 -8.25 9.68
C ARG A 153 4.89 -8.30 8.16
N ALA A 154 4.17 -9.18 7.47
CA ALA A 154 4.22 -9.29 6.01
C ALA A 154 3.70 -8.03 5.30
N PHE A 155 2.57 -7.48 5.75
CA PHE A 155 2.03 -6.21 5.27
C PHE A 155 3.01 -5.05 5.50
N ALA A 156 3.71 -4.99 6.65
CA ALA A 156 4.75 -3.99 6.88
C ALA A 156 5.96 -4.16 5.94
N HIS A 157 6.31 -5.40 5.55
CA HIS A 157 7.33 -5.64 4.51
C HIS A 157 6.86 -5.16 3.13
N LEU A 158 5.60 -5.43 2.75
CA LEU A 158 4.99 -4.92 1.53
C LEU A 158 4.99 -3.38 1.50
N MET A 159 4.55 -2.71 2.57
CA MET A 159 4.52 -1.24 2.64
C MET A 159 5.93 -0.61 2.60
N ARG A 160 6.94 -1.27 3.18
CA ARG A 160 8.35 -0.85 3.01
C ARG A 160 8.88 -1.05 1.60
N HIS A 161 8.49 -2.13 0.93
CA HIS A 161 8.85 -2.37 -0.46
C HIS A 161 8.21 -1.32 -1.38
N LEU A 162 6.92 -1.03 -1.22
CA LEU A 162 6.22 0.02 -1.98
C LEU A 162 6.85 1.41 -1.78
N LYS A 163 7.29 1.74 -0.55
CA LYS A 163 8.08 2.96 -0.30
C LYS A 163 9.36 3.01 -1.15
N LYS A 164 10.05 1.89 -1.32
CA LYS A 164 11.24 1.78 -2.17
C LYS A 164 10.90 1.83 -3.66
N ALA A 165 9.76 1.30 -4.08
CA ALA A 165 9.30 1.35 -5.47
C ALA A 165 8.99 2.78 -5.96
N GLU A 166 8.71 3.73 -5.06
CA GLU A 166 8.70 5.17 -5.35
C GLU A 166 10.05 5.88 -5.14
N ASN A 167 11.04 5.21 -4.52
CA ASN A 167 12.27 5.81 -3.99
C ASN A 167 13.54 5.20 -4.62
N GLU A 168 13.64 5.18 -5.94
CA GLU A 168 14.93 5.35 -6.66
C GLU A 168 14.87 6.34 -7.86
N PRO A 169 14.11 7.47 -7.82
CA PRO A 169 14.27 8.53 -8.82
C PRO A 169 15.60 9.26 -8.58
N GLY A 170 16.59 9.03 -9.45
CA GLY A 170 17.91 9.64 -9.35
C GLY A 170 18.72 9.53 -10.64
N LEU A 171 19.77 10.33 -10.75
CA LEU A 171 20.74 10.26 -11.85
C LEU A 171 21.95 9.45 -11.41
N LEU A 172 22.30 8.39 -12.15
CA LEU A 172 23.53 7.66 -11.94
C LEU A 172 24.66 8.31 -12.74
N GLY A 173 25.66 8.88 -12.04
CA GLY A 173 26.87 9.46 -12.63
C GLY A 173 27.16 10.91 -12.22
N ASP A 174 26.14 11.68 -11.84
CA ASP A 174 26.29 13.02 -11.24
C ASP A 174 25.14 13.27 -10.24
N SER A 175 25.36 14.24 -9.35
CA SER A 175 24.46 14.72 -8.31
C SER A 175 23.18 15.43 -8.79
N ARG A 176 23.13 15.88 -10.05
CA ARG A 176 21.95 16.52 -10.69
C ARG A 176 22.07 16.53 -12.21
N ASP A 177 20.97 16.86 -12.88
CA ASP A 177 21.00 17.21 -14.31
C ASP A 177 21.93 18.42 -14.57
N ARG A 178 22.57 18.41 -15.74
CA ARG A 178 23.56 19.37 -16.27
C ARG A 178 23.12 20.00 -17.60
N SER A 179 21.92 19.70 -18.08
CA SER A 179 21.35 20.35 -19.27
C SER A 179 21.32 21.88 -19.10
N ASP A 180 21.39 22.63 -20.21
CA ASP A 180 21.41 24.10 -20.17
C ASP A 180 20.18 24.67 -19.43
N ALA A 181 19.02 24.04 -19.59
CA ALA A 181 17.78 24.40 -18.89
C ALA A 181 17.83 24.07 -17.38
N ALA A 182 18.54 23.03 -16.97
CA ALA A 182 18.78 22.72 -15.56
C ALA A 182 19.77 23.71 -14.94
N GLU A 183 20.85 24.09 -15.64
CA GLU A 183 21.78 25.12 -15.18
C GLU A 183 21.10 26.50 -15.06
N GLU A 184 20.32 26.92 -16.08
CA GLU A 184 19.52 28.16 -16.03
C GLU A 184 18.59 28.18 -14.81
N ARG A 185 17.93 27.05 -14.51
CA ARG A 185 17.00 26.93 -13.38
C ARG A 185 17.70 26.83 -12.03
N PHE A 186 18.90 26.24 -11.99
CA PHE A 186 19.76 26.09 -10.80
C PHE A 186 20.45 27.40 -10.40
N ALA A 187 20.72 28.29 -11.36
CA ALA A 187 21.25 29.63 -11.13
C ALA A 187 20.22 30.62 -10.54
N GLN A 188 18.93 30.28 -10.53
CA GLN A 188 17.88 31.11 -9.94
C GLN A 188 17.89 31.06 -8.40
N PRO A 189 17.35 32.08 -7.71
CA PRO A 189 17.08 32.01 -6.28
C PRO A 189 16.28 30.76 -5.88
N VAL A 190 16.59 30.20 -4.72
CA VAL A 190 15.83 29.08 -4.14
C VAL A 190 14.37 29.50 -3.89
N PRO A 191 13.38 28.60 -4.05
CA PRO A 191 11.98 28.93 -3.80
C PRO A 191 11.77 29.42 -2.36
N GLU A 192 11.10 30.56 -2.18
CA GLU A 192 10.89 31.18 -0.87
C GLU A 192 10.25 30.23 0.16
N ALA A 193 9.33 29.37 -0.29
CA ALA A 193 8.67 28.35 0.53
C ALA A 193 9.59 27.23 1.05
N LEU A 194 10.81 27.08 0.51
CA LEU A 194 11.78 26.08 0.97
C LEU A 194 12.47 26.50 2.29
N LEU A 195 12.68 27.81 2.49
CA LEU A 195 13.40 28.34 3.66
C LEU A 195 12.65 28.09 4.99
N PRO A 196 11.30 28.25 5.07
CA PRO A 196 10.54 27.84 6.25
C PRO A 196 10.61 26.34 6.53
N PHE A 197 10.58 25.49 5.49
CA PHE A 197 10.61 24.02 5.66
C PHE A 197 11.96 23.52 6.21
N LEU A 198 13.07 24.00 5.63
CA LEU A 198 14.41 23.64 6.11
C LEU A 198 14.61 24.03 7.57
N THR A 199 13.99 25.12 8.03
CA THR A 199 14.12 25.60 9.40
C THR A 199 13.11 25.02 10.39
N SER A 200 11.93 24.55 9.96
CA SER A 200 10.94 23.92 10.85
C SER A 200 11.30 22.47 11.24
N ASP A 201 11.80 21.69 10.29
CA ASP A 201 11.91 20.23 10.43
C ASP A 201 13.36 19.73 10.52
N TRP A 202 14.33 20.63 10.73
CA TRP A 202 15.77 20.37 10.59
C TRP A 202 16.24 19.03 11.18
N ASP A 203 15.93 18.77 12.45
CA ASP A 203 16.41 17.58 13.18
C ASP A 203 15.77 16.27 12.67
N GLN A 204 14.68 16.35 11.91
CA GLN A 204 14.01 15.23 11.25
C GLN A 204 14.44 15.06 9.78
N LEU A 205 15.14 16.05 9.19
CA LEU A 205 15.78 15.90 7.89
C LEU A 205 16.87 14.82 7.95
N ASN A 206 17.13 14.17 6.82
CA ASN A 206 18.21 13.19 6.69
C ASN A 206 19.56 13.79 7.11
N VAL A 207 20.39 13.02 7.85
CA VAL A 207 21.73 13.40 8.32
C VAL A 207 22.63 13.96 7.22
N ASP A 208 22.52 13.50 5.98
CA ASP A 208 23.26 14.03 4.83
C ASP A 208 22.82 15.46 4.47
N ILE A 209 21.53 15.78 4.57
CA ILE A 209 21.00 17.14 4.40
C ILE A 209 21.47 18.02 5.56
N GLN A 210 21.40 17.51 6.79
CA GLN A 210 21.87 18.23 7.98
C GLN A 210 23.37 18.56 7.89
N ARG A 211 24.20 17.65 7.37
CA ARG A 211 25.63 17.88 7.12
C ARG A 211 25.85 18.90 6.02
N ASN A 212 25.19 18.74 4.87
CA ASN A 212 25.47 19.54 3.68
C ASN A 212 25.00 21.00 3.81
N LEU A 213 23.92 21.27 4.57
CA LEU A 213 23.35 22.61 4.76
C LEU A 213 23.62 23.20 6.15
N GLY A 214 24.28 22.47 7.06
CA GLY A 214 24.35 22.76 8.51
C GLY A 214 24.84 24.14 8.94
N HIS A 215 25.53 24.86 8.05
CA HIS A 215 25.94 26.25 8.25
C HIS A 215 24.76 27.24 8.39
N PHE A 216 23.55 26.89 7.92
CA PHE A 216 22.35 27.70 8.08
C PHE A 216 21.54 27.43 9.37
N LYS A 217 21.91 26.42 10.19
CA LYS A 217 21.06 25.91 11.28
C LYS A 217 20.89 26.87 12.48
N SER A 218 21.74 27.88 12.65
CA SER A 218 22.03 28.54 13.93
C SER A 218 20.91 29.34 14.61
N GLN A 219 19.68 29.36 14.09
CA GLN A 219 18.61 30.27 14.56
C GLN A 219 17.30 29.62 15.04
N LEU A 220 17.00 28.34 14.76
CA LEU A 220 15.66 27.76 15.03
C LEU A 220 15.69 26.31 15.57
N GLN A 221 14.75 25.98 16.47
CA GLN A 221 14.51 24.64 17.06
C GLN A 221 13.03 24.43 17.44
N PRO A 222 12.43 23.29 17.03
CA PRO A 222 11.46 22.56 17.88
C PRO A 222 11.51 21.00 17.69
N GLN A 223 10.70 20.25 18.46
CA GLN A 223 10.54 18.77 18.45
C GLN A 223 9.10 18.38 18.88
N PRO A 224 8.34 17.41 18.28
CA PRO A 224 8.41 15.95 18.61
C PRO A 224 7.91 14.96 17.48
N ARG A 225 7.38 13.75 17.82
CA ARG A 225 7.14 12.51 16.97
C ARG A 225 5.81 11.77 17.35
N GLY A 226 5.21 10.75 16.69
CA GLY A 226 5.38 10.00 15.40
C GLY A 226 4.77 8.54 15.41
N SER A 227 3.94 8.08 14.44
CA SER A 227 3.07 6.85 14.52
C SER A 227 3.28 5.76 13.42
N ALA A 228 2.82 4.50 13.62
CA ALA A 228 3.48 3.23 13.17
C ALA A 228 3.34 2.70 11.71
N GLY A 229 2.16 2.32 11.20
CA GLY A 229 2.08 1.78 9.81
C GLY A 229 2.38 2.85 8.77
N LYS A 230 1.83 4.04 9.01
CA LYS A 230 2.11 5.29 8.29
C LYS A 230 3.53 5.85 8.54
N LYS A 231 4.31 5.26 9.47
CA LYS A 231 5.77 5.52 9.64
C LYS A 231 6.55 4.94 8.48
N GLU A 232 6.14 3.75 8.02
CA GLU A 232 6.71 3.10 6.85
C GLU A 232 6.29 3.90 5.60
N TYR A 233 5.01 3.90 5.23
CA TYR A 233 4.53 4.62 4.05
C TYR A 233 3.04 5.02 4.18
N PRO A 234 2.67 6.31 4.12
CA PRO A 234 1.38 6.81 4.62
C PRO A 234 0.23 6.82 3.60
N LEU A 235 0.15 5.82 2.70
CA LEU A 235 -0.91 5.69 1.70
C LEU A 235 -2.35 5.68 2.30
N PRO A 236 -3.39 5.97 1.48
CA PRO A 236 -4.76 5.74 1.85
C PRO A 236 -5.03 4.23 1.93
N LEU A 237 -5.49 3.76 3.08
CA LEU A 237 -5.95 2.39 3.29
C LEU A 237 -7.46 2.38 3.49
N TYR A 238 -8.13 1.34 2.99
CA TYR A 238 -9.55 1.07 3.20
C TYR A 238 -9.77 -0.44 3.35
N THR A 239 -10.95 -0.83 3.82
CA THR A 239 -11.43 -2.22 3.83
C THR A 239 -12.69 -2.31 2.98
N ASN A 240 -12.84 -3.39 2.20
CA ASN A 240 -14.08 -3.75 1.53
C ASN A 240 -14.94 -4.62 2.45
N VAL A 241 -16.26 -4.49 2.35
CA VAL A 241 -17.21 -5.19 3.23
C VAL A 241 -18.06 -6.15 2.40
N ARG A 242 -18.18 -7.41 2.84
CA ARG A 242 -19.17 -8.33 2.30
C ARG A 242 -20.55 -7.88 2.80
N LEU A 243 -21.33 -7.28 1.91
CA LEU A 243 -22.72 -6.93 2.19
C LEU A 243 -23.59 -8.19 2.23
N ASN A 244 -24.53 -8.22 3.17
CA ASN A 244 -25.54 -9.27 3.23
C ASN A 244 -26.58 -9.07 2.12
N TYR A 245 -27.06 -10.16 1.53
CA TYR A 245 -28.19 -10.10 0.61
C TYR A 245 -29.49 -9.75 1.36
N VAL A 246 -30.35 -8.93 0.74
CA VAL A 246 -31.67 -8.59 1.30
C VAL A 246 -32.65 -9.72 1.00
N GLY A 247 -32.51 -10.83 1.74
CA GLY A 247 -33.36 -12.02 1.58
C GLY A 247 -32.93 -13.18 2.47
N LYS A 248 -33.70 -14.28 2.46
CA LYS A 248 -33.39 -15.50 3.21
C LYS A 248 -32.38 -16.40 2.48
N SER A 249 -31.15 -15.92 2.34
CA SER A 249 -29.98 -16.80 2.13
C SER A 249 -29.48 -17.35 3.48
N GLY A 250 -28.49 -18.24 3.44
CA GLY A 250 -27.82 -18.76 4.65
C GLY A 250 -26.77 -17.80 5.25
N ASP A 251 -26.78 -16.52 4.87
CA ASP A 251 -25.89 -15.51 5.45
C ASP A 251 -26.40 -15.06 6.84
N SER A 252 -25.48 -14.66 7.73
CA SER A 252 -25.83 -14.15 9.06
C SER A 252 -26.41 -12.74 8.98
N GLU A 253 -27.45 -12.42 9.76
CA GLU A 253 -28.05 -11.07 9.81
C GLU A 253 -27.02 -9.96 10.17
N SER A 254 -25.98 -10.31 10.93
CA SER A 254 -24.79 -9.47 11.15
C SER A 254 -23.91 -9.40 9.90
N GLY A 255 -23.67 -8.19 9.40
CA GLY A 255 -22.66 -7.95 8.35
C GLY A 255 -21.23 -8.14 8.88
N SER A 256 -20.38 -8.80 8.10
CA SER A 256 -19.01 -9.14 8.51
C SER A 256 -17.98 -8.13 7.99
N VAL A 257 -17.35 -7.39 8.90
CA VAL A 257 -16.16 -6.59 8.62
C VAL A 257 -14.93 -7.34 9.15
N ALA A 258 -14.12 -7.87 8.25
CA ALA A 258 -12.81 -8.44 8.57
C ALA A 258 -11.72 -7.43 8.20
N GLY A 259 -10.90 -7.04 9.17
CA GLY A 259 -9.79 -6.11 8.99
C GLY A 259 -8.82 -6.18 10.17
N GLY A 260 -7.54 -5.95 9.88
CA GLY A 260 -6.43 -5.86 10.84
C GLY A 260 -5.56 -4.65 10.55
#